data_AF-A0A6N3DFC4-F1
#
_entry.id   AF-A0A6N3DFC4-F1
#
_cell.length_a   1.000
_cell.length_b   1.000
_cell.length_c   1.000
_cell.angle_alpha   90.00
_cell.angle_beta   90.00
_cell.angle_gamma   90.00
#
_symmetry.space_group_name_H-M   'P 1'
#
loop_
_entity.id
_entity.type
_entity.pdbx_description
1 polymer ?
#
loop_
_entity_poly.entity_id
_entity_poly.type
_entity_poly.pdbx_seq_one_letter_code
_entity_poly.pdbx_strand_id
1 'polypeptide(L)'
;MKINKEYVKDTFNHEQNLIINDEGKNILVAGCAHKGITNILSVGENICNESFDYVIGGFHLFNPVSKKYEDNELITSIGFELNKRKTKYYTCHCTGTNAFKILKETLKHKINYLSAGTTIEL
;
A
#
# COMPACT_ATOMS: atom_id res chain seq x y z
N MET A 1 -2.57 7.53 20.11
CA MET A 1 -3.96 7.34 20.62
C MET A 1 -4.03 7.71 22.11
N LYS A 2 -5.19 8.12 22.64
CA LYS A 2 -5.34 8.46 24.06
C LYS A 2 -5.94 7.28 24.83
N ILE A 3 -5.20 6.72 25.78
CA ILE A 3 -5.65 5.62 26.66
C ILE A 3 -5.51 6.11 28.09
N ASN A 4 -6.56 5.99 28.90
CA ASN A 4 -6.55 6.40 30.32
C ASN A 4 -6.01 7.82 30.56
N LYS A 5 -6.35 8.76 29.66
CA LYS A 5 -5.89 10.17 29.65
C LYS A 5 -4.43 10.40 29.25
N GLU A 6 -3.64 9.35 29.00
CA GLU A 6 -2.27 9.45 28.48
C GLU A 6 -2.22 9.25 26.96
N TYR A 7 -1.26 9.90 26.31
CA TYR A 7 -0.99 9.68 24.90
C TYR A 7 0.03 8.55 24.75
N VAL A 8 -0.37 7.49 24.06
CA VAL A 8 0.51 6.37 23.69
C VAL A 8 0.65 6.29 22.17
N LYS A 9 1.73 5.64 21.71
CA LYS A 9 1.96 5.36 20.29
C LYS A 9 0.77 4.57 19.75
N ASP A 10 0.18 5.05 18.66
CA ASP A 10 -0.90 4.32 17.99
C ASP A 10 -0.31 3.09 17.29
N THR A 11 -0.92 1.93 17.55
CA THR A 11 -0.52 0.68 16.92
C THR A 11 -1.23 0.45 15.60
N PHE A 12 -2.25 1.25 15.26
CA PHE A 12 -3.11 1.07 14.07
C PHE A 12 -3.88 -0.26 14.05
N ASN A 13 -4.24 -0.80 15.22
CA ASN A 13 -5.07 -2.02 15.28
C ASN A 13 -6.51 -1.79 14.77
N HIS A 14 -6.92 -0.53 14.59
CA HIS A 14 -8.19 -0.14 13.96
C HIS A 14 -8.12 -0.11 12.43
N GLU A 15 -6.94 -0.21 11.83
CA GLU A 15 -6.79 -0.17 10.38
C GLU A 15 -7.43 -1.40 9.74
N GLN A 16 -8.34 -1.16 8.80
CA GLN A 16 -9.05 -2.18 8.04
C GLN A 16 -8.68 -2.07 6.56
N ASN A 17 -8.68 -3.22 5.89
CA ASN A 17 -8.50 -3.32 4.43
C ASN A 17 -9.64 -4.16 3.87
N LEU A 18 -10.00 -3.93 2.62
CA LEU A 18 -11.06 -4.64 1.92
C LEU A 18 -10.47 -5.62 0.92
N ILE A 19 -10.93 -6.86 0.95
CA ILE A 19 -10.61 -7.88 -0.05
C ILE A 19 -11.86 -8.10 -0.90
N ILE A 20 -11.69 -8.07 -2.22
CA ILE A 20 -12.73 -8.35 -3.20
C ILE A 20 -12.28 -9.55 -4.02
N ASN A 21 -13.16 -10.54 -4.13
CA ASN A 21 -12.97 -11.72 -4.98
C ASN A 21 -14.13 -11.71 -5.98
N ASP A 22 -13.82 -11.49 -7.24
CA ASP A 22 -14.82 -11.37 -8.29
C ASP A 22 -14.30 -11.95 -9.61
N GLU A 23 -15.09 -12.79 -10.26
CA GLU A 23 -14.75 -13.45 -11.54
C GLU A 23 -13.32 -14.03 -11.62
N GLY A 24 -12.81 -14.59 -10.52
CA GLY A 24 -11.46 -15.16 -10.44
C GLY A 24 -10.33 -14.15 -10.28
N LYS A 25 -10.65 -12.88 -9.99
CA LYS A 25 -9.68 -11.82 -9.66
C LYS A 25 -9.69 -11.56 -8.16
N ASN A 26 -8.49 -11.50 -7.58
CA ASN A 26 -8.29 -11.16 -6.18
C ASN A 26 -7.76 -9.73 -6.06
N ILE A 27 -8.53 -8.86 -5.42
CA ILE A 27 -8.25 -7.43 -5.29
C ILE A 27 -8.15 -7.06 -3.81
N LEU A 28 -7.08 -6.37 -3.43
CA LEU A 28 -6.94 -5.73 -2.13
C LEU A 28 -7.10 -4.21 -2.27
N VAL A 29 -7.98 -3.63 -1.47
CA VAL A 29 -8.11 -2.18 -1.32
C VAL A 29 -7.68 -1.78 0.09
N ALA A 30 -6.64 -0.95 0.15
CA ALA A 30 -6.07 -0.41 1.38
C ALA A 30 -6.30 1.10 1.48
N GLY A 31 -6.38 1.62 2.71
CA GLY A 31 -6.40 3.05 3.00
C GLY A 31 -5.02 3.67 2.82
N CYS A 32 -4.30 3.89 3.93
CA CYS A 32 -2.91 4.37 3.91
C CYS A 32 -1.87 3.27 4.16
N ALA A 33 -2.25 2.08 4.61
CA ALA A 33 -1.32 1.00 4.93
C ALA A 33 -0.30 1.38 6.01
N HIS A 34 -0.75 1.94 7.13
CA HIS A 34 0.09 2.28 8.28
C HIS A 34 0.78 1.07 8.91
N LYS A 35 0.19 -0.13 8.81
CA LYS A 35 0.82 -1.40 9.17
C LYS A 35 1.89 -1.88 8.16
N GLY A 36 2.09 -1.15 7.07
CA GLY A 36 3.02 -1.46 5.99
C GLY A 36 2.38 -2.32 4.90
N ILE A 37 2.45 -1.87 3.64
CA ILE A 37 1.78 -2.55 2.52
C ILE A 37 2.25 -3.99 2.32
N THR A 38 3.54 -4.29 2.50
CA THR A 38 4.09 -5.65 2.39
C THR A 38 3.57 -6.60 3.47
N ASN A 39 3.33 -6.08 4.67
CA ASN A 39 2.72 -6.85 5.77
C ASN A 39 1.24 -7.12 5.49
N ILE A 40 0.51 -6.11 5.03
CA ILE A 40 -0.91 -6.24 4.68
C ILE A 40 -1.09 -7.28 3.57
N LEU A 41 -0.24 -7.25 2.55
CA LEU A 41 -0.24 -8.27 1.49
C LEU A 41 0.01 -9.66 2.07
N SER A 42 1.09 -9.84 2.83
CA SER A 42 1.42 -11.16 3.40
C SER A 42 0.29 -11.73 4.25
N VAL A 43 -0.38 -10.90 5.07
CA VAL A 43 -1.53 -11.32 5.88
C VAL A 43 -2.75 -11.63 5.01
N GLY A 44 -3.07 -10.76 4.04
CA GLY A 44 -4.21 -10.96 3.14
C GLY A 44 -4.06 -12.19 2.26
N GLU A 45 -2.86 -12.44 1.73
CA GLU A 45 -2.54 -13.61 0.91
C GLU A 45 -2.67 -14.91 1.71
N ASN A 46 -2.29 -14.89 2.99
CA ASN A 46 -2.51 -16.02 3.90
C ASN A 46 -4.01 -16.25 4.18
N ILE A 47 -4.78 -15.18 4.43
CA ILE A 47 -6.24 -15.26 4.64
C ILE A 47 -6.94 -15.85 3.41
N CYS A 48 -6.55 -15.43 2.20
CA CYS A 48 -7.17 -15.89 0.96
C CYS A 48 -6.60 -17.23 0.47
N ASN A 49 -5.45 -17.66 1.02
CA ASN A 49 -4.62 -18.74 0.47
C ASN A 49 -4.29 -18.55 -1.03
N GLU A 50 -4.16 -17.29 -1.46
CA GLU A 50 -3.88 -16.91 -2.85
C GLU A 50 -3.25 -15.51 -2.93
N SER A 51 -2.45 -15.25 -3.98
CA SER A 51 -1.89 -13.93 -4.26
C SER A 51 -2.93 -12.97 -4.84
N PHE A 52 -2.81 -11.67 -4.53
CA PHE A 52 -3.65 -10.64 -5.17
C PHE A 52 -3.20 -10.36 -6.61
N ASP A 53 -4.16 -10.23 -7.53
CA ASP A 53 -3.91 -9.73 -8.88
C ASP A 53 -3.77 -8.21 -8.90
N TYR A 54 -4.55 -7.52 -8.04
CA TYR A 54 -4.57 -6.07 -7.94
C TYR A 54 -4.54 -5.55 -6.52
N VAL A 55 -3.82 -4.46 -6.31
CA VAL A 55 -3.75 -3.75 -5.03
C VAL A 55 -3.95 -2.26 -5.25
N ILE A 56 -4.89 -1.67 -4.53
CA ILE A 56 -5.27 -0.27 -4.67
C ILE A 56 -5.15 0.41 -3.31
N GLY A 57 -4.37 1.50 -3.21
CA GLY A 57 -4.30 2.26 -1.96
C GLY A 57 -3.06 3.14 -1.80
N GLY A 58 -3.05 3.94 -0.74
CA GLY A 58 -1.84 4.65 -0.29
C GLY A 58 -0.91 3.72 0.48
N PHE A 59 0.40 3.93 0.37
CA PHE A 59 1.43 3.09 1.00
C PHE A 59 2.16 3.78 2.18
N HIS A 60 1.70 4.96 2.58
CA HIS A 60 2.25 5.77 3.68
C HIS A 60 3.77 6.01 3.64
N LEU A 61 4.34 6.16 2.44
CA LEU A 61 5.78 6.46 2.26
C LEU A 61 6.11 7.96 2.31
N PHE A 62 5.07 8.78 2.42
CA PHE A 62 5.16 10.22 2.61
C PHE A 62 4.22 10.66 3.73
N ASN A 63 4.79 11.37 4.71
CA ASN A 63 4.02 11.97 5.78
C ASN A 63 3.64 13.42 5.39
N PRO A 64 2.36 13.72 5.14
CA PRO A 64 1.92 15.04 4.69
C PRO A 64 2.06 16.13 5.77
N VAL A 65 2.05 15.75 7.06
CA VAL A 65 2.15 16.69 8.18
C VAL A 65 3.61 17.13 8.36
N SER A 66 4.53 16.18 8.41
CA SER A 66 5.96 16.50 8.55
C SER A 66 6.64 16.85 7.23
N LYS A 67 5.97 16.61 6.09
CA LYS A 67 6.49 16.76 4.72
C LYS A 67 7.77 15.95 4.47
N LYS A 68 7.90 14.80 5.14
CA LYS A 68 9.04 13.89 5.00
C LYS A 68 8.64 12.62 4.28
N TYR A 69 9.55 12.12 3.47
CA TYR A 69 9.48 10.77 2.93
C TYR A 69 10.15 9.79 3.88
N GLU A 70 9.75 8.53 3.78
CA GLU A 70 10.57 7.42 4.26
C GLU A 70 11.91 7.38 3.52
N ASP A 71 12.89 6.70 4.10
CA ASP A 71 14.22 6.60 3.50
C ASP A 71 14.20 5.93 2.11
N ASN A 72 15.05 6.39 1.18
CA ASN A 72 15.07 5.89 -0.19
C ASN A 72 15.45 4.40 -0.27
N GLU A 73 16.34 3.91 0.61
CA GLU A 73 16.71 2.50 0.67
C GLU A 73 15.51 1.66 1.13
N LEU A 74 14.76 2.14 2.12
CA LEU A 74 13.53 1.50 2.56
C LEU A 74 12.50 1.44 1.44
N ILE A 75 12.24 2.56 0.76
CA ILE A 75 11.28 2.60 -0.37
C ILE A 75 11.71 1.63 -1.48
N THR A 76 13.01 1.57 -1.78
CA THR A 76 13.56 0.66 -2.79
C THR A 76 13.38 -0.81 -2.37
N SER A 77 13.64 -1.13 -1.10
CA SER A 77 13.44 -2.47 -0.54
C SER A 77 11.97 -2.91 -0.62
N ILE A 78 11.04 -2.00 -0.33
CA ILE A 78 9.60 -2.24 -0.48
C ILE A 78 9.27 -2.51 -1.96
N GLY A 79 9.83 -1.71 -2.88
CA GLY A 79 9.69 -1.95 -4.31
C GLY A 79 10.14 -3.35 -4.74
N PHE A 80 11.28 -3.85 -4.22
CA PHE A 80 11.75 -5.21 -4.51
C PHE A 80 10.84 -6.28 -3.92
N GLU A 81 10.39 -6.13 -2.68
CA GLU A 81 9.45 -7.07 -2.05
C GLU A 81 8.10 -7.13 -2.78
N LEU A 82 7.57 -5.99 -3.22
CA LEU A 82 6.36 -5.92 -4.03
C LEU A 82 6.56 -6.58 -5.42
N ASN A 83 7.76 -6.46 -6.00
CA ASN A 83 8.04 -6.99 -7.34
C ASN A 83 8.12 -8.51 -7.41
N LYS A 84 8.31 -9.19 -6.27
CA LYS A 84 8.26 -10.66 -6.16
C LYS A 84 6.88 -11.22 -6.52
N ARG A 85 5.84 -10.39 -6.49
CA ARG A 85 4.46 -10.78 -6.81
C ARG A 85 4.11 -10.49 -8.27
N LYS A 86 3.13 -11.22 -8.82
CA LYS A 86 2.51 -10.93 -10.13
C LYS A 86 1.58 -9.70 -10.12
N THR A 87 1.28 -9.21 -8.93
CA THR A 87 0.33 -8.14 -8.62
C THR A 87 0.59 -6.84 -9.39
N LYS A 88 -0.48 -6.21 -9.86
CA LYS A 88 -0.49 -4.83 -10.33
C LYS A 88 -0.95 -3.90 -9.20
N TYR A 89 -0.20 -2.83 -8.99
CA TYR A 89 -0.38 -1.86 -7.93
C TYR A 89 -0.91 -0.54 -8.49
N TYR A 90 -1.91 0.01 -7.84
CA TYR A 90 -2.46 1.33 -8.09
C TYR A 90 -2.34 2.15 -6.81
N THR A 91 -1.44 3.13 -6.81
CA THR A 91 -1.13 3.88 -5.60
C THR A 91 -1.48 5.35 -5.71
N CYS A 92 -1.67 6.03 -4.57
CA CYS A 92 -2.08 7.43 -4.51
C CYS A 92 -1.76 8.05 -3.14
N HIS A 93 -2.30 9.24 -2.90
CA HIS A 93 -2.39 9.87 -1.57
C HIS A 93 -1.06 9.90 -0.79
N CYS A 94 -0.98 9.17 0.33
CA CYS A 94 0.15 9.17 1.26
C CYS A 94 1.37 8.38 0.78
N THR A 95 1.34 7.82 -0.44
CA THR A 95 2.58 7.32 -1.06
C THR A 95 3.51 8.47 -1.42
N GLY A 96 2.96 9.60 -1.88
CA GLY A 96 3.76 10.75 -2.33
C GLY A 96 4.49 10.52 -3.67
N THR A 97 4.75 11.60 -4.39
CA THR A 97 5.23 11.54 -5.78
C THR A 97 6.69 11.08 -5.89
N ASN A 98 7.56 11.39 -4.92
CA ASN A 98 8.95 10.93 -4.97
C ASN A 98 9.05 9.43 -4.68
N ALA A 99 8.37 8.92 -3.65
CA ALA A 99 8.35 7.49 -3.38
C ALA A 99 7.72 6.71 -4.55
N PHE A 100 6.66 7.25 -5.17
CA PHE A 100 6.11 6.67 -6.39
C PHE A 100 7.14 6.55 -7.52
N LYS A 101 7.98 7.57 -7.76
CA LYS A 101 9.04 7.51 -8.78
C LYS A 101 10.04 6.38 -8.50
N ILE A 102 10.51 6.27 -7.25
CA ILE A 102 11.43 5.20 -6.84
C ILE A 102 10.76 3.82 -7.02
N LEU A 103 9.52 3.66 -6.56
CA LEU A 103 8.76 2.43 -6.76
C LEU A 103 8.57 2.10 -8.25
N LYS A 104 8.34 3.10 -9.10
CA LYS A 104 8.18 2.96 -10.55
C LYS A 104 9.47 2.47 -11.22
N GLU A 105 10.63 2.83 -10.70
CA GLU A 105 11.91 2.32 -11.20
C GLU A 105 12.05 0.81 -10.99
N THR A 106 11.58 0.28 -9.86
CA THR A 106 11.65 -1.17 -9.57
C THR A 106 10.50 -1.96 -10.17
N LEU A 107 9.27 -1.47 -10.01
CA LEU A 107 8.05 -2.18 -10.41
C LEU A 107 7.67 -1.98 -11.89
N LYS A 108 8.25 -0.97 -12.56
CA LYS A 108 8.04 -0.67 -13.99
C LYS A 108 6.54 -0.61 -14.33
N HIS A 109 6.05 -1.53 -15.17
CA HIS A 109 4.66 -1.58 -15.61
C HIS A 109 3.69 -2.11 -14.53
N LYS A 110 4.21 -2.69 -13.44
CA LYS A 110 3.39 -3.23 -12.34
C LYS A 110 2.83 -2.16 -11.41
N ILE A 111 3.26 -0.90 -11.46
CA ILE A 111 2.71 0.17 -10.61
C ILE A 111 2.21 1.36 -11.41
N ASN A 112 1.02 1.87 -11.08
CA ASN A 112 0.42 3.06 -11.67
C ASN A 112 -0.05 4.03 -10.58
N TYR A 113 -0.12 5.31 -10.91
CA TYR A 113 -0.59 6.34 -10.00
C TYR A 113 -2.07 6.64 -10.26
N LEU A 114 -2.87 6.75 -9.21
CA LEU A 114 -4.27 7.18 -9.29
C LEU A 114 -4.42 8.62 -8.81
N SER A 115 -5.27 9.38 -9.51
CA SER A 115 -5.70 10.73 -9.12
C SER A 115 -7.23 10.76 -8.99
N ALA A 116 -7.75 11.82 -8.37
CA ALA A 116 -9.20 12.03 -8.33
C ALA A 116 -9.77 12.05 -9.75
N GLY A 117 -10.86 11.30 -9.98
CA GLY A 117 -11.49 11.15 -11.30
C GLY A 117 -10.86 10.08 -12.21
N THR A 118 -9.77 9.44 -11.82
CA THR A 118 -9.23 8.30 -12.57
C THR A 118 -10.18 7.11 -12.48
N THR A 119 -10.51 6.52 -13.64
CA THR A 119 -11.22 5.24 -13.74
C THR A 119 -10.24 4.18 -14.25
N ILE A 120 -10.29 2.98 -13.68
CA ILE A 120 -9.47 1.84 -14.10
C ILE A 120 -10.36 0.62 -14.30
N GLU A 121 -10.02 -0.19 -15.30
CA GLU A 121 -10.60 -1.52 -15.51
C GLU A 121 -9.63 -2.56 -14.95
N LEU A 122 -10.15 -3.49 -14.15
CA LEU A 122 -9.40 -4.52 -13.44
C LEU A 122 -9.80 -5.88 -13.98
#